data_AF-A0A962BT24-F1
#
_entry.id   AF-A0A962BT24-F1
#
_cell.length_a   1.000
_cell.length_b   1.000
_cell.length_c   1.000
_cell.angle_alpha   90.00
_cell.angle_beta   90.00
_cell.angle_gamma   90.00
#
_symmetry.space_group_name_H-M   'P 1'
#
loop_
_entity.id
_entity.type
_entity.pdbx_description
1 polymer ?
#
loop_
_entity_poly.entity_id
_entity_poly.type
_entity_poly.pdbx_seq_one_letter_code
_entity_poly.pdbx_strand_id
1 'polypeptide(L)'
;PNNWQSLFGGCAWQWEPRRQQYYLHNFLVSQPDLNFHNPEVQQAALDNVKFWLDRGVDGLRLDAINFCFHDRQLRDNPAKPPELRVGRGFAPDNPYAFQYHFYNNTQPENLAFLERLRALMDQYPDVGALGEISAEDSLATMAEYTGPERLHMGYSFELLTDDSSAAYIRGTVETQEAKMHEGWPCWSVSNHDVTRVVTRWGGAEPHPGLASQLHALACCLRGSVCIYQGEELGLPEADVPFELLQDPYGKTFWPSFKGRDGCRTPMPWTDEDGAGFSQGDPWLPVPAAHRALSVSRQETQPGSPLRRFRQLLAWRGQHPALTGGDIHFLDLPAPILGFERQLDGEHALLLFNLSNQSREVRLDALVGLTGDTGHGLPTAEPDGPRLTLPARGFYVGWR
;
A
#
# COMPACT_ATOMS: atom_id res chain seq x y z
N PRO A 1 -12.35 -6.94 -29.73
CA PRO A 1 -11.75 -6.14 -30.83
C PRO A 1 -10.23 -6.27 -30.90
N ASN A 2 -9.57 -6.46 -29.76
CA ASN A 2 -8.12 -6.69 -29.63
C ASN A 2 -7.85 -7.77 -28.57
N ASN A 3 -6.60 -7.93 -28.16
CA ASN A 3 -6.13 -8.99 -27.27
C ASN A 3 -6.22 -8.67 -25.76
N TRP A 4 -6.75 -7.52 -25.35
CA TRP A 4 -6.76 -7.12 -23.93
C TRP A 4 -7.53 -8.12 -23.05
N GLN A 5 -6.96 -8.42 -21.89
CA GLN A 5 -7.55 -9.30 -20.87
C GLN A 5 -8.08 -8.47 -19.69
N SER A 6 -9.14 -8.95 -19.05
CA SER A 6 -9.58 -8.43 -17.75
C SER A 6 -8.66 -8.93 -16.65
N LEU A 7 -8.34 -8.07 -15.68
CA LEU A 7 -7.57 -8.44 -14.48
C LEU A 7 -8.29 -9.56 -13.70
N PHE A 8 -9.61 -9.52 -13.69
CA PHE A 8 -10.46 -10.46 -12.94
C PHE A 8 -10.90 -11.67 -13.76
N GLY A 9 -10.28 -11.89 -14.93
CA GLY A 9 -10.39 -13.11 -15.71
C GLY A 9 -11.19 -12.96 -17.01
N GLY A 10 -10.68 -13.62 -18.04
CA GLY A 10 -11.27 -13.61 -19.38
C GLY A 10 -10.91 -12.37 -20.21
N CYS A 11 -11.55 -12.28 -21.37
CA CYS A 11 -11.42 -11.16 -22.29
C CYS A 11 -11.92 -9.85 -21.66
N ALA A 12 -11.25 -8.72 -21.92
CA ALA A 12 -11.68 -7.38 -21.46
C ALA A 12 -12.88 -6.81 -22.23
N TRP A 13 -13.56 -7.63 -23.03
CA TRP A 13 -14.62 -7.20 -23.94
C TRP A 13 -15.83 -8.10 -23.81
N GLN A 14 -16.96 -7.51 -23.41
CA GLN A 14 -18.23 -8.21 -23.29
C GLN A 14 -19.21 -7.78 -24.39
N TRP A 15 -19.87 -8.75 -25.02
CA TRP A 15 -20.87 -8.51 -26.07
C TRP A 15 -22.18 -7.95 -25.51
N GLU A 16 -22.73 -6.90 -26.16
CA GLU A 16 -24.03 -6.31 -25.86
C GLU A 16 -24.97 -6.44 -27.08
N PRO A 17 -25.98 -7.33 -27.02
CA PRO A 17 -26.83 -7.66 -28.17
C PRO A 17 -27.69 -6.49 -28.66
N ARG A 18 -28.07 -5.52 -27.81
CA ARG A 18 -28.87 -4.35 -28.20
C ARG A 18 -28.13 -3.41 -29.15
N ARG A 19 -26.80 -3.37 -29.02
CA ARG A 19 -25.92 -2.53 -29.84
C ARG A 19 -25.16 -3.32 -30.88
N GLN A 20 -25.13 -4.65 -30.76
CA GLN A 20 -24.31 -5.54 -31.59
C GLN A 20 -22.83 -5.12 -31.57
N GLN A 21 -22.34 -4.75 -30.38
CA GLN A 21 -20.99 -4.28 -30.14
C GLN A 21 -20.45 -4.88 -28.84
N TYR A 22 -19.13 -4.88 -28.69
CA TYR A 22 -18.50 -5.13 -27.40
C TYR A 22 -18.34 -3.83 -26.61
N TYR A 23 -18.38 -3.90 -25.28
CA TYR A 23 -17.91 -2.84 -24.39
C TYR A 23 -16.66 -3.29 -23.61
N LEU A 24 -15.81 -2.32 -23.26
CA LEU A 24 -14.59 -2.54 -22.49
C LEU A 24 -14.91 -2.73 -21.00
N HIS A 25 -14.24 -3.69 -20.37
CA HIS A 25 -14.15 -3.81 -18.91
C HIS A 25 -12.75 -4.31 -18.53
N ASN A 26 -11.92 -3.46 -17.93
CA ASN A 26 -10.62 -3.87 -17.38
C ASN A 26 -10.79 -4.80 -16.16
N PHE A 27 -11.90 -4.64 -15.43
CA PHE A 27 -12.23 -5.41 -14.23
C PHE A 27 -13.40 -6.37 -14.50
N LEU A 28 -14.40 -6.46 -13.61
CA LEU A 28 -15.55 -7.34 -13.81
C LEU A 28 -16.38 -6.93 -15.02
N VAL A 29 -17.09 -7.89 -15.62
CA VAL A 29 -18.07 -7.63 -16.69
C VAL A 29 -19.11 -6.58 -16.25
N SER A 30 -19.52 -6.58 -14.99
CA SER A 30 -20.47 -5.59 -14.44
C SER A 30 -19.86 -4.21 -14.15
N GLN A 31 -18.59 -3.99 -14.50
CA GLN A 31 -17.86 -2.73 -14.35
C GLN A 31 -17.42 -2.22 -15.74
N PRO A 32 -18.36 -1.76 -16.59
CA PRO A 32 -18.00 -1.22 -17.90
C PRO A 32 -17.15 0.06 -17.73
N ASP A 33 -16.00 0.10 -18.41
CA ASP A 33 -15.12 1.26 -18.38
C ASP A 33 -15.79 2.48 -19.03
N LEU A 34 -15.69 3.63 -18.36
CA LEU A 34 -16.12 4.91 -18.93
C LEU A 34 -15.15 5.34 -20.04
N ASN A 35 -15.69 5.94 -21.10
CA ASN A 35 -14.87 6.49 -22.16
C ASN A 35 -14.44 7.94 -21.86
N PHE A 36 -13.31 8.13 -21.18
CA PHE A 36 -12.80 9.46 -20.84
C PHE A 36 -12.34 10.29 -22.06
N HIS A 37 -12.27 9.70 -23.25
CA HIS A 37 -12.11 10.47 -24.49
C HIS A 37 -13.33 11.35 -24.81
N ASN A 38 -14.48 11.08 -24.19
CA ASN A 38 -15.66 11.93 -24.25
C ASN A 38 -15.55 13.06 -23.20
N PRO A 39 -15.55 14.34 -23.61
CA PRO A 39 -15.43 15.46 -22.69
C PRO A 39 -16.61 15.59 -21.70
N GLU A 40 -17.82 15.15 -22.07
CA GLU A 40 -18.99 15.14 -21.17
C GLU A 40 -18.79 14.13 -20.03
N VAL A 41 -18.13 12.99 -20.30
CA VAL A 41 -17.76 12.01 -19.26
C VAL A 41 -16.77 12.62 -18.29
N GLN A 42 -15.74 13.31 -18.79
CA GLN A 42 -14.77 13.99 -17.92
C GLN A 42 -15.45 15.06 -17.06
N GLN A 43 -16.36 15.86 -17.63
CA GLN A 43 -17.07 16.88 -16.87
C GLN A 43 -17.97 16.26 -15.80
N ALA A 44 -18.75 15.22 -16.14
CA ALA A 44 -19.60 14.53 -15.17
C ALA A 44 -18.78 13.89 -14.04
N ALA A 45 -17.60 13.34 -14.34
CA ALA A 45 -16.68 12.82 -13.32
C ALA A 45 -16.20 13.93 -12.36
N LEU A 46 -15.81 15.10 -12.89
CA LEU A 46 -15.43 16.25 -12.08
C LEU A 46 -16.60 16.79 -11.24
N ASP A 47 -17.81 16.86 -11.80
CA ASP A 47 -19.00 17.30 -11.08
C ASP A 47 -19.35 16.34 -9.91
N ASN A 48 -19.13 15.03 -10.10
CA ASN A 48 -19.28 14.04 -9.04
C ASN A 48 -18.23 14.19 -7.93
N VAL A 49 -16.98 14.52 -8.28
CA VAL A 49 -15.95 14.86 -7.29
C VAL A 49 -16.36 16.13 -6.53
N LYS A 50 -16.77 17.17 -7.26
CA LYS A 50 -17.22 18.44 -6.70
C LYS A 50 -18.36 18.25 -5.70
N PHE A 51 -19.33 17.38 -6.00
CA PHE A 51 -20.44 17.08 -5.09
C PHE A 51 -19.96 16.64 -3.69
N TRP A 52 -18.90 15.83 -3.61
CA TRP A 52 -18.33 15.40 -2.33
C TRP A 52 -17.49 16.50 -1.68
N LEU A 53 -16.71 17.26 -2.45
CA LEU A 53 -15.96 18.40 -1.95
C LEU A 53 -16.90 19.48 -1.36
N ASP A 54 -18.05 19.74 -1.99
CA ASP A 54 -19.11 20.62 -1.48
C ASP A 54 -19.73 20.13 -0.16
N ARG A 55 -19.49 18.87 0.22
CA ARG A 55 -19.90 18.28 1.51
C ARG A 55 -18.84 18.36 2.59
N GLY A 56 -17.66 18.91 2.26
CA GLY A 56 -16.55 19.07 3.19
C GLY A 56 -15.78 17.78 3.46
N VAL A 57 -15.64 16.89 2.48
CA VAL A 57 -14.64 15.81 2.58
C VAL A 57 -13.24 16.41 2.44
N ASP A 58 -12.28 15.92 3.24
CA ASP A 58 -10.88 16.42 3.22
C ASP A 58 -10.04 15.85 2.06
N GLY A 59 -10.64 15.05 1.18
CA GLY A 59 -9.92 14.46 0.06
C GLY A 59 -10.55 13.19 -0.48
N LEU A 60 -9.86 12.62 -1.47
CA LEU A 60 -10.29 11.40 -2.15
C LEU A 60 -9.10 10.45 -2.38
N ARG A 61 -9.33 9.15 -2.15
CA ARG A 61 -8.52 8.08 -2.74
C ARG A 61 -9.10 7.76 -4.11
N LEU A 62 -8.33 7.96 -5.16
CA LEU A 62 -8.73 7.78 -6.55
C LEU A 62 -8.38 6.36 -7.01
N ASP A 63 -9.41 5.52 -7.10
CA ASP A 63 -9.33 4.13 -7.56
C ASP A 63 -8.80 4.04 -8.99
N ALA A 64 -7.85 3.12 -9.21
CA ALA A 64 -7.29 2.80 -10.52
C ALA A 64 -7.06 4.04 -11.42
N ILE A 65 -6.46 5.11 -10.87
CA ILE A 65 -6.49 6.44 -11.51
C ILE A 65 -5.77 6.47 -12.87
N ASN A 66 -4.85 5.52 -13.12
CA ASN A 66 -4.20 5.35 -14.42
C ASN A 66 -5.04 4.61 -15.46
N PHE A 67 -6.25 4.13 -15.13
CA PHE A 67 -7.14 3.40 -16.05
C PHE A 67 -8.21 4.27 -16.71
N CYS A 68 -8.31 5.56 -16.40
CA CYS A 68 -9.35 6.44 -16.96
C CYS A 68 -9.38 6.44 -18.50
N PHE A 69 -8.20 6.43 -19.14
CA PHE A 69 -8.08 6.44 -20.59
C PHE A 69 -7.50 5.12 -21.11
N HIS A 70 -8.08 4.63 -22.20
CA HIS A 70 -7.57 3.53 -23.02
C HIS A 70 -7.15 4.05 -24.39
N ASP A 71 -6.30 3.32 -25.11
CA ASP A 71 -5.85 3.70 -26.45
C ASP A 71 -7.01 3.77 -27.45
N ARG A 72 -7.23 4.93 -28.10
CA ARG A 72 -8.32 5.10 -29.09
C ARG A 72 -8.20 4.15 -30.28
N GLN A 73 -6.98 3.74 -30.61
CA GLN A 73 -6.73 2.84 -31.74
C GLN A 73 -7.01 1.37 -31.38
N LEU A 74 -7.27 1.08 -30.10
CA LEU A 74 -7.50 -0.27 -29.59
C LEU A 74 -6.38 -1.24 -29.99
N ARG A 75 -5.12 -0.78 -29.98
CA ARG A 75 -3.97 -1.60 -30.34
C ARG A 75 -3.82 -2.80 -29.40
N ASP A 76 -3.41 -3.92 -29.96
CA ASP A 76 -3.02 -5.09 -29.17
C ASP A 76 -1.82 -4.75 -28.27
N ASN A 77 -1.89 -5.19 -27.01
CA ASN A 77 -0.74 -5.16 -26.13
C ASN A 77 0.32 -6.19 -26.59
N PRO A 78 1.61 -5.84 -26.58
CA PRO A 78 2.67 -6.82 -26.87
C PRO A 78 2.69 -7.95 -25.83
N ALA A 79 3.08 -9.15 -26.25
CA ALA A 79 3.26 -10.28 -25.33
C ALA A 79 4.47 -10.08 -24.42
N LYS A 80 4.35 -10.51 -23.15
CA LYS A 80 5.39 -10.44 -22.12
C LYS A 80 6.01 -11.83 -21.87
N PRO A 81 7.34 -12.00 -22.05
CA PRO A 81 8.04 -13.25 -21.74
C PRO A 81 7.85 -13.69 -20.29
N PRO A 82 7.75 -15.00 -19.99
CA PRO A 82 7.53 -15.51 -18.64
C PRO A 82 8.47 -14.95 -17.56
N GLU A 83 9.75 -14.79 -17.90
CA GLU A 83 10.81 -14.31 -17.00
C GLU A 83 10.70 -12.82 -16.64
N LEU A 84 9.87 -12.05 -17.35
CA LEU A 84 9.62 -10.63 -17.09
C LEU A 84 8.24 -10.39 -16.45
N ARG A 85 7.47 -11.44 -16.17
CA ARG A 85 6.12 -11.31 -15.58
C ARG A 85 6.24 -11.03 -14.10
N VAL A 86 5.80 -9.84 -13.72
CA VAL A 86 5.81 -9.37 -12.34
C VAL A 86 4.37 -9.02 -11.95
N GLY A 87 3.91 -9.55 -10.82
CA GLY A 87 2.56 -9.33 -10.31
C GLY A 87 2.45 -8.03 -9.51
N ARG A 88 1.47 -7.19 -9.84
CA ARG A 88 1.11 -5.95 -9.11
C ARG A 88 -0.41 -5.84 -9.01
N GLY A 89 -0.99 -6.35 -7.94
CA GLY A 89 -2.45 -6.52 -7.79
C GLY A 89 -3.02 -7.74 -8.54
N PHE A 90 -2.14 -8.57 -9.12
CA PHE A 90 -2.46 -9.85 -9.75
C PHE A 90 -1.29 -10.80 -9.63
N ALA A 91 -1.55 -12.10 -9.68
CA ALA A 91 -0.51 -13.13 -9.64
C ALA A 91 0.24 -13.23 -11.00
N PRO A 92 1.54 -13.57 -11.03
CA PRO A 92 2.30 -13.69 -12.29
C PRO A 92 1.77 -14.73 -13.30
N ASP A 93 0.99 -15.70 -12.82
CA ASP A 93 0.32 -16.73 -13.62
C ASP A 93 -1.09 -16.33 -14.10
N ASN A 94 -1.62 -15.19 -13.64
CA ASN A 94 -2.83 -14.60 -14.20
C ASN A 94 -2.57 -14.25 -15.68
N PRO A 95 -3.43 -14.66 -16.65
CA PRO A 95 -3.28 -14.32 -18.06
C PRO A 95 -3.11 -12.82 -18.36
N TYR A 96 -3.59 -11.95 -17.47
CA TYR A 96 -3.34 -10.51 -17.55
C TYR A 96 -1.83 -10.20 -17.61
N ALA A 97 -1.01 -10.88 -16.78
CA ALA A 97 0.44 -10.69 -16.67
C ALA A 97 1.21 -11.06 -17.96
N PHE A 98 0.56 -11.66 -18.96
CA PHE A 98 1.20 -12.16 -20.18
C PHE A 98 1.35 -11.05 -21.23
N GLN A 99 1.00 -9.81 -20.88
CA GLN A 99 1.03 -8.65 -21.74
C GLN A 99 1.85 -7.52 -21.11
N TYR A 100 2.44 -6.69 -21.97
CA TYR A 100 2.84 -5.34 -21.59
C TYR A 100 1.64 -4.41 -21.72
N HIS A 101 1.16 -3.85 -20.61
CA HIS A 101 -0.03 -3.00 -20.55
C HIS A 101 0.24 -1.58 -21.03
N PHE A 102 0.54 -1.43 -22.32
CA PHE A 102 0.86 -0.13 -22.92
C PHE A 102 -0.35 0.60 -23.51
N TYR A 103 -1.43 -0.12 -23.82
CA TYR A 103 -2.56 0.46 -24.57
C TYR A 103 -3.90 0.39 -23.84
N ASN A 104 -4.08 -0.57 -22.92
CA ASN A 104 -5.36 -0.71 -22.21
C ASN A 104 -5.54 0.27 -21.05
N ASN A 105 -4.45 0.91 -20.58
CA ASN A 105 -4.43 1.91 -19.51
C ASN A 105 -3.24 2.86 -19.68
N THR A 106 -3.04 3.79 -18.74
CA THR A 106 -1.87 4.67 -18.61
C THR A 106 -1.57 5.45 -19.88
N GLN A 107 -2.63 6.03 -20.48
CA GLN A 107 -2.51 6.83 -21.70
C GLN A 107 -2.17 8.29 -21.40
N PRO A 108 -1.41 8.97 -22.28
CA PRO A 108 -0.90 10.32 -22.04
C PRO A 108 -2.01 11.37 -21.85
N GLU A 109 -3.19 11.18 -22.45
CA GLU A 109 -4.33 12.09 -22.29
C GLU A 109 -4.79 12.21 -20.83
N ASN A 110 -4.47 11.22 -19.99
CA ASN A 110 -4.85 11.26 -18.59
C ASN A 110 -4.16 12.42 -17.84
N LEU A 111 -2.95 12.83 -18.23
CA LEU A 111 -2.23 13.90 -17.55
C LEU A 111 -3.01 15.22 -17.56
N ALA A 112 -3.58 15.59 -18.71
CA ALA A 112 -4.42 16.78 -18.84
C ALA A 112 -5.72 16.67 -18.02
N PHE A 113 -6.26 15.45 -17.85
CA PHE A 113 -7.41 15.25 -16.96
C PHE A 113 -7.02 15.39 -15.49
N LEU A 114 -5.85 14.89 -15.07
CA LEU A 114 -5.35 15.07 -13.71
C LEU A 114 -5.12 16.55 -13.38
N GLU A 115 -4.66 17.34 -14.34
CA GLU A 115 -4.52 18.80 -14.21
C GLU A 115 -5.88 19.48 -14.00
N ARG A 116 -6.93 19.07 -14.73
CA ARG A 116 -8.30 19.55 -14.50
C ARG A 116 -8.85 19.13 -13.13
N LEU A 117 -8.57 17.90 -12.70
CA LEU A 117 -8.97 17.41 -11.38
C LEU A 117 -8.27 18.21 -10.28
N ARG A 118 -6.97 18.46 -10.43
CA ARG A 118 -6.21 19.27 -9.48
C ARG A 118 -6.75 20.70 -9.41
N ALA A 119 -7.00 21.35 -10.54
CA ALA A 119 -7.58 22.69 -10.59
C ALA A 119 -8.99 22.78 -9.96
N LEU A 120 -9.77 21.68 -9.99
CA LEU A 120 -11.02 21.59 -9.22
C LEU A 120 -10.72 21.52 -7.71
N MET A 121 -9.80 20.67 -7.30
CA MET A 121 -9.46 20.47 -5.88
C MET A 121 -8.82 21.70 -5.25
N ASP A 122 -8.01 22.47 -5.99
CA ASP A 122 -7.41 23.73 -5.54
C ASP A 122 -8.45 24.82 -5.17
N GLN A 123 -9.72 24.64 -5.56
CA GLN A 123 -10.82 25.53 -5.14
C GLN A 123 -11.26 25.28 -3.68
N TYR A 124 -10.79 24.20 -3.06
CA TYR A 124 -11.12 23.78 -1.71
C TYR A 124 -9.82 23.75 -0.88
N PRO A 125 -9.74 24.51 0.23
CA PRO A 125 -8.54 24.51 1.06
C PRO A 125 -8.36 23.14 1.75
N ASP A 126 -7.10 22.75 1.97
CA ASP A 126 -6.70 21.59 2.77
C ASP A 126 -7.23 20.22 2.29
N VAL A 127 -7.61 20.09 1.01
CA VAL A 127 -8.03 18.80 0.43
C VAL A 127 -6.88 18.03 -0.22
N GLY A 128 -6.86 16.71 -0.05
CA GLY A 128 -5.83 15.82 -0.61
C GLY A 128 -6.35 14.85 -1.66
N ALA A 129 -5.53 14.53 -2.65
CA ALA A 129 -5.80 13.49 -3.65
C ALA A 129 -4.74 12.39 -3.55
N LEU A 130 -5.17 11.15 -3.34
CA LEU A 130 -4.30 9.97 -3.30
C LEU A 130 -4.64 9.03 -4.45
N GLY A 131 -3.76 8.94 -5.45
CA GLY A 131 -3.92 8.00 -6.55
C GLY A 131 -3.53 6.57 -6.18
N GLU A 132 -4.37 5.59 -6.51
CA GLU A 132 -3.92 4.19 -6.65
C GLU A 132 -3.33 3.98 -8.04
N ILE A 133 -2.06 3.59 -8.10
CA ILE A 133 -1.34 3.44 -9.36
C ILE A 133 -0.75 2.03 -9.47
N SER A 134 -1.22 1.28 -10.47
CA SER A 134 -0.64 0.01 -10.89
C SER A 134 -0.46 0.02 -12.41
N ALA A 135 0.79 0.14 -12.84
CA ALA A 135 1.20 0.26 -14.25
C ALA A 135 2.44 -0.60 -14.52
N GLU A 136 2.86 -0.70 -15.79
CA GLU A 136 4.09 -1.41 -16.18
C GLU A 136 5.34 -0.89 -15.44
N ASP A 137 5.44 0.43 -15.25
CA ASP A 137 6.38 1.07 -14.32
C ASP A 137 5.57 1.95 -13.36
N SER A 138 5.16 1.37 -12.23
CA SER A 138 4.30 2.04 -11.26
C SER A 138 4.99 3.22 -10.58
N LEU A 139 6.31 3.13 -10.33
CA LEU A 139 7.08 4.21 -9.70
C LEU A 139 7.26 5.41 -10.65
N ALA A 140 7.53 5.16 -11.94
CA ALA A 140 7.58 6.23 -12.95
C ALA A 140 6.22 6.89 -13.14
N THR A 141 5.15 6.08 -13.23
CA THR A 141 3.78 6.62 -13.36
C THR A 141 3.39 7.45 -12.13
N MET A 142 3.78 7.01 -10.92
CA MET A 142 3.55 7.76 -9.68
C MET A 142 4.33 9.08 -9.64
N ALA A 143 5.58 9.08 -10.09
CA ALA A 143 6.35 10.31 -10.26
C ALA A 143 5.71 11.27 -11.29
N GLU A 144 5.18 10.77 -12.40
CA GLU A 144 4.54 11.59 -13.43
C GLU A 144 3.17 12.14 -13.01
N TYR A 145 2.40 11.35 -12.26
CA TYR A 145 1.02 11.70 -11.87
C TYR A 145 0.94 12.63 -10.67
N THR A 146 2.04 12.83 -9.95
CA THR A 146 2.06 13.64 -8.73
C THR A 146 2.92 14.89 -8.91
N GLY A 147 2.53 15.98 -8.25
CA GLY A 147 3.26 17.24 -8.31
C GLY A 147 2.35 18.46 -8.17
N PRO A 148 2.89 19.67 -8.42
CA PRO A 148 2.17 20.93 -8.18
C PRO A 148 0.89 21.09 -9.00
N GLU A 149 0.83 20.53 -10.20
CA GLU A 149 -0.31 20.68 -11.12
C GLU A 149 -1.16 19.41 -11.25
N ARG A 150 -0.80 18.31 -10.58
CA ARG A 150 -1.48 17.00 -10.71
C ARG A 150 -1.88 16.46 -9.34
N LEU A 151 -1.86 15.14 -9.13
CA LEU A 151 -2.24 14.55 -7.85
C LEU A 151 -1.29 15.01 -6.74
N HIS A 152 -1.83 15.12 -5.51
CA HIS A 152 -1.03 15.48 -4.34
C HIS A 152 -0.05 14.36 -3.97
N MET A 153 -0.54 13.11 -4.03
CA MET A 153 0.24 11.93 -3.73
C MET A 153 -0.30 10.70 -4.47
N GLY A 154 0.51 9.65 -4.52
CA GLY A 154 0.14 8.35 -5.05
C GLY A 154 0.72 7.23 -4.21
N TYR A 155 0.08 6.07 -4.24
CA TYR A 155 0.67 4.83 -3.76
C TYR A 155 0.63 3.77 -4.88
N SER A 156 1.54 2.80 -4.78
CA SER A 156 1.61 1.67 -5.70
C SER A 156 1.69 0.34 -4.97
N PHE A 157 1.74 -0.76 -5.73
CA PHE A 157 1.84 -2.11 -5.19
C PHE A 157 3.27 -2.53 -4.82
N GLU A 158 4.29 -1.67 -4.97
CA GLU A 158 5.69 -2.08 -4.76
C GLU A 158 5.98 -2.59 -3.34
N LEU A 159 5.31 -2.09 -2.30
CA LEU A 159 5.40 -2.62 -0.92
C LEU A 159 4.21 -3.51 -0.53
N LEU A 160 3.35 -3.85 -1.50
CA LEU A 160 2.19 -4.75 -1.35
C LEU A 160 2.44 -6.14 -1.95
N THR A 161 3.68 -6.45 -2.34
CA THR A 161 4.12 -7.75 -2.89
C THR A 161 4.71 -8.65 -1.81
N ASP A 162 5.18 -9.84 -2.20
CA ASP A 162 5.85 -10.80 -1.31
C ASP A 162 7.32 -10.41 -1.00
N ASP A 163 7.91 -9.53 -1.82
CA ASP A 163 9.28 -9.06 -1.65
C ASP A 163 9.40 -8.15 -0.41
N SER A 164 10.20 -8.57 0.56
CA SER A 164 10.26 -7.95 1.90
C SER A 164 11.67 -7.76 2.44
N SER A 165 12.69 -7.96 1.61
CA SER A 165 14.09 -7.85 2.03
C SER A 165 14.52 -6.39 2.22
N ALA A 166 15.54 -6.15 3.06
CA ALA A 166 16.12 -4.82 3.25
C ALA A 166 16.59 -4.22 1.91
N ALA A 167 17.21 -5.03 1.05
CA ALA A 167 17.66 -4.59 -0.27
C ALA A 167 16.51 -4.19 -1.19
N TYR A 168 15.40 -4.93 -1.16
CA TYR A 168 14.21 -4.61 -1.93
C TYR A 168 13.56 -3.30 -1.47
N ILE A 169 13.33 -3.16 -0.16
CA ILE A 169 12.71 -1.95 0.41
C ILE A 169 13.58 -0.72 0.12
N ARG A 170 14.90 -0.81 0.36
CA ARG A 170 15.85 0.25 0.01
C ARG A 170 15.77 0.59 -1.48
N GLY A 171 15.94 -0.39 -2.36
CA GLY A 171 15.97 -0.16 -3.80
C GLY A 171 14.66 0.45 -4.33
N THR A 172 13.51 0.02 -3.82
CA THR A 172 12.20 0.58 -4.17
C THR A 172 12.09 2.05 -3.77
N VAL A 173 12.45 2.40 -2.53
CA VAL A 173 12.34 3.77 -2.04
C VAL A 173 13.39 4.68 -2.71
N GLU A 174 14.63 4.24 -2.87
CA GLU A 174 15.67 4.99 -3.60
C GLU A 174 15.26 5.24 -5.06
N THR A 175 14.68 4.25 -5.73
CA THR A 175 14.17 4.41 -7.10
C THR A 175 13.04 5.44 -7.14
N GLN A 176 12.15 5.43 -6.15
CA GLN A 176 11.06 6.39 -6.06
C GLN A 176 11.58 7.82 -5.84
N GLU A 177 12.45 8.02 -4.86
CA GLU A 177 13.06 9.32 -4.55
C GLU A 177 13.87 9.86 -5.73
N ALA A 178 14.56 8.99 -6.48
CA ALA A 178 15.29 9.39 -7.68
C ALA A 178 14.37 9.83 -8.84
N LYS A 179 13.17 9.25 -8.96
CA LYS A 179 12.20 9.58 -10.03
C LYS A 179 11.28 10.75 -9.68
N MET A 180 10.94 10.94 -8.41
CA MET A 180 9.91 11.89 -7.95
C MET A 180 10.55 13.13 -7.32
N HIS A 181 10.64 14.19 -8.11
CA HIS A 181 11.24 15.46 -7.69
C HIS A 181 10.26 16.42 -7.00
N GLU A 182 9.03 16.54 -7.52
CA GLU A 182 8.04 17.53 -7.03
C GLU A 182 6.79 16.89 -6.42
N GLY A 183 6.63 15.57 -6.56
CA GLY A 183 5.53 14.81 -5.98
C GLY A 183 5.78 14.41 -4.53
N TRP A 184 4.73 13.90 -3.88
CA TRP A 184 4.82 13.33 -2.53
C TRP A 184 4.42 11.84 -2.54
N PRO A 185 5.30 10.92 -2.11
CA PRO A 185 4.97 9.50 -2.12
C PRO A 185 4.01 9.16 -0.97
N CYS A 186 3.20 8.12 -1.17
CA CYS A 186 2.41 7.48 -0.12
C CYS A 186 2.73 5.99 -0.09
N TRP A 187 3.06 5.45 1.08
CA TRP A 187 3.43 4.06 1.27
C TRP A 187 2.32 3.27 1.96
N SER A 188 2.16 2.02 1.55
CA SER A 188 1.21 1.08 2.15
C SER A 188 1.83 -0.31 2.15
N VAL A 189 1.61 -1.05 3.22
CA VAL A 189 2.08 -2.44 3.36
C VAL A 189 0.91 -3.43 3.46
N SER A 190 -0.30 -2.99 3.79
CA SER A 190 -1.52 -3.76 3.51
C SER A 190 -2.62 -2.83 3.02
N ASN A 191 -3.57 -3.42 2.31
CA ASN A 191 -4.84 -2.81 1.97
C ASN A 191 -5.89 -3.92 1.80
N HIS A 192 -7.03 -3.55 1.22
CA HIS A 192 -8.15 -4.47 0.97
C HIS A 192 -7.97 -5.37 -0.28
N ASP A 193 -6.83 -5.31 -0.98
CA ASP A 193 -6.56 -6.07 -2.20
C ASP A 193 -5.43 -7.08 -2.09
N VAL A 194 -4.67 -7.05 -1.00
CA VAL A 194 -3.55 -7.97 -0.77
C VAL A 194 -3.67 -8.68 0.56
N THR A 195 -3.07 -9.86 0.63
CA THR A 195 -2.87 -10.60 1.88
C THR A 195 -2.26 -9.68 2.93
N ARG A 196 -2.80 -9.69 4.16
CA ARG A 196 -2.31 -8.88 5.29
C ARG A 196 -0.80 -9.07 5.49
N VAL A 197 -0.07 -7.96 5.64
CA VAL A 197 1.41 -7.97 5.63
C VAL A 197 2.01 -8.90 6.68
N VAL A 198 1.36 -9.04 7.83
CA VAL A 198 1.84 -9.91 8.92
C VAL A 198 1.97 -11.36 8.45
N THR A 199 1.04 -11.85 7.63
CA THR A 199 1.13 -13.17 7.01
C THR A 199 1.98 -13.13 5.75
N ARG A 200 1.80 -12.13 4.88
CA ARG A 200 2.51 -12.03 3.59
C ARG A 200 4.04 -12.00 3.76
N TRP A 201 4.54 -11.25 4.74
CA TRP A 201 5.98 -11.12 5.00
C TRP A 201 6.47 -11.93 6.20
N GLY A 202 5.57 -12.31 7.12
CA GLY A 202 5.91 -13.09 8.31
C GLY A 202 5.75 -14.60 8.15
N GLY A 203 5.06 -15.06 7.10
CA GLY A 203 4.73 -16.46 6.88
C GLY A 203 3.62 -16.96 7.81
N ALA A 204 3.54 -18.29 7.98
CA ALA A 204 2.50 -18.94 8.76
C ALA A 204 2.61 -18.67 10.28
N GLU A 205 3.82 -18.46 10.79
CA GLU A 205 4.10 -18.21 12.21
C GLU A 205 4.87 -16.89 12.36
N PRO A 206 4.20 -15.74 12.19
CA PRO A 206 4.85 -14.45 12.24
C PRO A 206 5.38 -14.14 13.65
N HIS A 207 6.55 -13.51 13.72
CA HIS A 207 7.12 -13.08 14.99
C HIS A 207 6.20 -12.01 15.64
N PRO A 208 5.93 -12.05 16.97
CA PRO A 208 5.01 -11.10 17.61
C PRO A 208 5.39 -9.62 17.48
N GLY A 209 6.67 -9.32 17.27
CA GLY A 209 7.18 -7.97 17.03
C GLY A 209 7.04 -7.47 15.59
N LEU A 210 6.65 -8.34 14.63
CA LEU A 210 6.64 -8.00 13.20
C LEU A 210 5.69 -6.84 12.91
N ALA A 211 4.43 -6.92 13.34
CA ALA A 211 3.44 -5.88 13.07
C ALA A 211 3.90 -4.49 13.54
N SER A 212 4.38 -4.39 14.79
CA SER A 212 4.90 -3.13 15.32
C SER A 212 6.10 -2.61 14.52
N GLN A 213 7.05 -3.48 14.16
CA GLN A 213 8.21 -3.09 13.36
C GLN A 213 7.82 -2.59 11.97
N LEU A 214 6.87 -3.24 11.31
CA LEU A 214 6.41 -2.84 9.97
C LEU A 214 5.69 -1.51 9.98
N HIS A 215 4.90 -1.20 11.02
CA HIS A 215 4.35 0.15 11.18
C HIS A 215 5.45 1.18 11.40
N ALA A 216 6.43 0.90 12.26
CA ALA A 216 7.56 1.79 12.47
C ALA A 216 8.29 2.05 11.15
N LEU A 217 8.53 1.01 10.37
CA LEU A 217 9.14 1.12 9.06
C LEU A 217 8.31 1.98 8.11
N ALA A 218 7.04 1.62 7.86
CA ALA A 218 6.17 2.35 6.94
C ALA A 218 5.96 3.81 7.35
N CYS A 219 5.82 4.09 8.65
CA CYS A 219 5.64 5.45 9.17
C CYS A 219 6.94 6.27 9.14
N CYS A 220 8.12 5.64 9.13
CA CYS A 220 9.41 6.32 9.12
C CYS A 220 10.04 6.45 7.73
N LEU A 221 9.44 5.88 6.68
CA LEU A 221 9.78 6.25 5.30
C LEU A 221 9.37 7.71 5.02
N ARG A 222 10.04 8.37 4.07
CA ARG A 222 9.60 9.68 3.56
C ARG A 222 8.31 9.48 2.77
N GLY A 223 7.28 10.24 3.11
CA GLY A 223 5.97 10.15 2.48
C GLY A 223 4.81 10.07 3.46
N SER A 224 3.61 10.10 2.91
CA SER A 224 2.38 9.74 3.61
C SER A 224 2.32 8.22 3.81
N VAL A 225 1.45 7.76 4.70
CA VAL A 225 1.26 6.33 4.98
C VAL A 225 -0.21 5.97 4.99
N CYS A 226 -0.58 4.90 4.31
CA CYS A 226 -1.88 4.26 4.45
C CYS A 226 -1.77 3.09 5.43
N ILE A 227 -2.62 3.11 6.46
CA ILE A 227 -2.76 2.03 7.44
C ILE A 227 -4.14 1.40 7.24
N TYR A 228 -4.18 0.11 6.99
CA TYR A 228 -5.38 -0.68 6.78
C TYR A 228 -5.94 -1.22 8.10
N GLN A 229 -7.26 -1.29 8.21
CA GLN A 229 -7.94 -1.71 9.44
C GLN A 229 -7.46 -3.10 9.92
N GLY A 230 -7.04 -3.17 11.18
CA GLY A 230 -6.51 -4.37 11.81
C GLY A 230 -5.00 -4.56 11.61
N GLU A 231 -4.32 -3.75 10.79
CA GLU A 231 -2.86 -3.73 10.78
C GLU A 231 -2.34 -3.33 12.16
N GLU A 232 -2.93 -2.30 12.78
CA GLU A 232 -2.60 -1.81 14.13
C GLU A 232 -2.73 -2.88 15.22
N LEU A 233 -3.55 -3.90 14.99
CA LEU A 233 -3.74 -5.05 15.87
C LEU A 233 -2.78 -6.21 15.54
N GLY A 234 -2.06 -6.13 14.42
CA GLY A 234 -1.24 -7.22 13.91
C GLY A 234 -2.05 -8.42 13.43
N LEU A 235 -3.24 -8.18 12.84
CA LEU A 235 -4.08 -9.28 12.36
C LEU A 235 -3.39 -10.07 11.23
N PRO A 236 -3.30 -11.40 11.33
CA PRO A 236 -2.85 -12.24 10.22
C PRO A 236 -3.93 -12.34 9.13
N GLU A 237 -3.60 -12.89 7.97
CA GLU A 237 -4.60 -13.22 6.95
C GLU A 237 -5.60 -14.27 7.47
N ALA A 238 -6.88 -14.11 7.13
CA ALA A 238 -7.88 -15.12 7.39
C ALA A 238 -7.90 -16.20 6.29
N ASP A 239 -8.07 -17.46 6.68
CA ASP A 239 -8.41 -18.51 5.73
C ASP A 239 -9.94 -18.57 5.58
N VAL A 240 -10.44 -18.11 4.43
CA VAL A 240 -11.86 -18.13 4.11
C VAL A 240 -12.15 -19.39 3.28
N PRO A 241 -13.04 -20.28 3.74
CA PRO A 241 -13.34 -21.50 3.01
C PRO A 241 -14.13 -21.18 1.73
N PHE A 242 -14.02 -22.08 0.74
CA PHE A 242 -14.54 -21.86 -0.62
C PHE A 242 -16.04 -21.49 -0.64
N GLU A 243 -16.84 -22.17 0.19
CA GLU A 243 -18.28 -21.99 0.30
C GLU A 243 -18.69 -20.63 0.89
N LEU A 244 -17.75 -19.93 1.54
CA LEU A 244 -17.97 -18.59 2.11
C LEU A 244 -17.36 -17.47 1.26
N LEU A 245 -16.64 -17.79 0.17
CA LEU A 245 -16.07 -16.77 -0.70
C LEU A 245 -17.15 -15.82 -1.22
N GLN A 246 -16.85 -14.53 -1.12
CA GLN A 246 -17.67 -13.45 -1.65
C GLN A 246 -17.00 -12.87 -2.91
N ASP A 247 -15.68 -12.68 -2.89
CA ASP A 247 -14.91 -12.04 -3.94
C ASP A 247 -14.97 -12.83 -5.27
N PRO A 248 -15.53 -12.24 -6.35
CA PRO A 248 -15.56 -12.90 -7.66
C PRO A 248 -14.16 -13.16 -8.23
N TYR A 249 -13.15 -12.36 -7.83
CA TYR A 249 -11.77 -12.59 -8.28
C TYR A 249 -11.23 -13.92 -7.73
N GLY A 250 -11.48 -14.22 -6.45
CA GLY A 250 -11.12 -15.51 -5.84
C GLY A 250 -11.89 -16.68 -6.44
N LYS A 251 -13.19 -16.53 -6.69
CA LYS A 251 -14.01 -17.58 -7.33
C LYS A 251 -13.49 -17.96 -8.73
N THR A 252 -13.01 -16.98 -9.49
CA THR A 252 -12.56 -17.18 -10.88
C THR A 252 -11.25 -17.95 -10.96
N PHE A 253 -10.32 -17.72 -10.01
CA PHE A 253 -8.98 -18.30 -10.04
C PHE A 253 -8.73 -19.34 -8.94
N TRP A 254 -9.77 -19.80 -8.25
CA TRP A 254 -9.65 -20.85 -7.25
C TRP A 254 -9.12 -22.16 -7.87
N PRO A 255 -8.18 -22.88 -7.22
CA PRO A 255 -7.56 -22.58 -5.93
C PRO A 255 -6.22 -21.84 -6.01
N SER A 256 -5.68 -21.56 -7.20
CA SER A 256 -4.32 -20.99 -7.34
C SER A 256 -4.23 -19.56 -6.80
N PHE A 257 -5.32 -18.79 -6.93
CA PHE A 257 -5.49 -17.51 -6.28
C PHE A 257 -6.86 -17.47 -5.57
N LYS A 258 -6.85 -17.30 -4.24
CA LYS A 258 -8.05 -17.39 -3.39
C LYS A 258 -8.86 -16.10 -3.31
N GLY A 259 -8.45 -15.02 -3.99
CA GLY A 259 -9.12 -13.73 -3.90
C GLY A 259 -8.68 -12.92 -2.68
N ARG A 260 -9.49 -11.92 -2.34
CA ARG A 260 -9.15 -10.88 -1.36
C ARG A 260 -9.95 -10.98 -0.06
N ASP A 261 -10.84 -11.96 0.06
CA ASP A 261 -11.71 -12.11 1.24
C ASP A 261 -10.91 -12.31 2.55
N GLY A 262 -9.73 -12.93 2.48
CA GLY A 262 -8.88 -13.19 3.65
C GLY A 262 -8.44 -11.94 4.40
N CYS A 263 -8.29 -10.81 3.72
CA CYS A 263 -7.96 -9.53 4.36
C CYS A 263 -9.20 -8.72 4.77
N ARG A 264 -10.39 -9.09 4.26
CA ARG A 264 -11.66 -8.33 4.39
C ARG A 264 -12.59 -8.85 5.49
N THR A 265 -12.15 -9.84 6.26
CA THR A 265 -12.95 -10.36 7.38
C THR A 265 -13.25 -9.26 8.41
N PRO A 266 -14.34 -9.40 9.18
CA PRO A 266 -14.78 -8.36 10.10
C PRO A 266 -13.75 -8.00 11.18
N MET A 267 -13.77 -6.75 11.65
CA MET A 267 -12.90 -6.27 12.73
C MET A 267 -13.24 -6.93 14.08
N PRO A 268 -12.25 -7.41 14.84
CA PRO A 268 -12.47 -7.99 16.16
C PRO A 268 -12.48 -6.91 17.26
N TRP A 269 -13.66 -6.36 17.58
CA TRP A 269 -13.78 -5.35 18.65
C TRP A 269 -13.62 -5.97 20.05
N THR A 270 -14.24 -7.13 20.28
CA THR A 270 -14.18 -7.88 21.54
C THR A 270 -13.67 -9.30 21.30
N ASP A 271 -13.37 -10.04 22.38
CA ASP A 271 -13.02 -11.46 22.32
C ASP A 271 -14.21 -12.42 22.50
N GLU A 272 -15.44 -11.89 22.50
CA GLU A 272 -16.68 -12.66 22.55
C GLU A 272 -17.00 -13.33 21.20
N ASP A 273 -17.96 -14.25 21.16
CA ASP A 273 -18.48 -14.80 19.90
C ASP A 273 -19.03 -13.67 19.00
N GLY A 274 -18.68 -13.69 17.71
CA GLY A 274 -18.97 -12.58 16.79
C GLY A 274 -18.09 -11.34 16.97
N ALA A 275 -17.17 -11.35 17.94
CA ALA A 275 -16.18 -10.31 18.25
C ALA A 275 -16.73 -8.88 18.36
N GLY A 276 -17.99 -8.74 18.76
CA GLY A 276 -18.67 -7.45 18.88
C GLY A 276 -18.87 -6.72 17.55
N PHE A 277 -18.69 -7.39 16.40
CA PHE A 277 -18.80 -6.75 15.08
C PHE A 277 -20.25 -6.56 14.63
N SER A 278 -21.11 -7.54 14.90
CA SER A 278 -22.51 -7.57 14.45
C SER A 278 -23.37 -8.32 15.46
N GLN A 279 -24.65 -7.98 15.52
CA GLN A 279 -25.66 -8.72 16.30
C GLN A 279 -26.20 -9.96 15.56
N GLY A 280 -25.96 -10.06 14.25
CA GLY A 280 -26.28 -11.24 13.43
C GLY A 280 -25.06 -11.74 12.67
N ASP A 281 -25.26 -12.73 11.80
CA ASP A 281 -24.15 -13.32 11.03
C ASP A 281 -23.48 -12.27 10.14
N PRO A 282 -22.16 -12.06 10.28
CA PRO A 282 -21.43 -11.16 9.40
C PRO A 282 -21.34 -11.74 7.99
N TRP A 283 -21.15 -10.85 7.01
CA TRP A 283 -21.04 -11.19 5.58
C TRP A 283 -19.81 -12.08 5.24
N LEU A 284 -18.81 -12.10 6.11
CA LEU A 284 -17.66 -13.02 6.13
C LEU A 284 -17.42 -13.48 7.58
N PRO A 285 -16.88 -14.68 7.81
CA PRO A 285 -16.66 -15.20 9.15
C PRO A 285 -15.62 -14.37 9.92
N VAL A 286 -15.77 -14.27 11.24
CA VAL A 286 -14.75 -13.72 12.13
C VAL A 286 -13.72 -14.80 12.47
N PRO A 287 -12.44 -14.65 12.09
CA PRO A 287 -11.43 -15.66 12.38
C PRO A 287 -11.15 -15.78 13.88
N ALA A 288 -10.99 -17.00 14.38
CA ALA A 288 -10.65 -17.24 15.78
C ALA A 288 -9.32 -16.56 16.17
N ALA A 289 -8.34 -16.56 15.26
CA ALA A 289 -7.05 -15.88 15.44
C ALA A 289 -7.21 -14.35 15.60
N HIS A 290 -8.17 -13.74 14.92
CA HIS A 290 -8.43 -12.29 15.01
C HIS A 290 -9.07 -11.94 16.34
N ARG A 291 -10.01 -12.76 16.81
CA ARG A 291 -10.68 -12.58 18.11
C ARG A 291 -9.70 -12.62 19.28
N ALA A 292 -8.65 -13.45 19.21
CA ALA A 292 -7.57 -13.47 20.21
C ALA A 292 -6.71 -12.19 20.21
N LEU A 293 -6.75 -11.42 19.13
CA LEU A 293 -6.06 -10.15 18.92
C LEU A 293 -7.03 -8.95 18.96
N SER A 294 -8.22 -9.11 19.55
CA SER A 294 -9.26 -8.09 19.56
C SER A 294 -8.82 -6.77 20.20
N VAL A 295 -9.52 -5.69 19.83
CA VAL A 295 -9.29 -4.36 20.40
C VAL A 295 -9.39 -4.42 21.93
N SER A 296 -10.45 -5.00 22.50
CA SER A 296 -10.64 -5.07 23.96
C SER A 296 -9.47 -5.72 24.71
N ARG A 297 -8.87 -6.77 24.14
CA ARG A 297 -7.70 -7.44 24.74
C ARG A 297 -6.46 -6.57 24.63
N GLN A 298 -6.19 -6.03 23.45
CA GLN A 298 -4.99 -5.23 23.22
C GLN A 298 -5.01 -3.89 23.94
N GLU A 299 -6.20 -3.35 24.23
CA GLU A 299 -6.37 -2.16 25.07
C GLU A 299 -5.85 -2.38 26.49
N THR A 300 -5.85 -3.59 27.04
CA THR A 300 -5.40 -3.83 28.43
C THR A 300 -4.05 -4.52 28.52
N GLN A 301 -3.59 -5.17 27.45
CA GLN A 301 -2.33 -5.90 27.40
C GLN A 301 -1.11 -4.98 27.21
N PRO A 302 -0.17 -4.91 28.17
CA PRO A 302 1.07 -4.16 28.00
C PRO A 302 1.89 -4.69 26.82
N GLY A 303 2.42 -3.77 26.01
CA GLY A 303 3.23 -4.12 24.84
C GLY A 303 2.44 -4.76 23.67
N SER A 304 1.11 -4.68 23.68
CA SER A 304 0.27 -5.09 22.54
C SER A 304 0.62 -4.26 21.27
N PRO A 305 0.45 -4.84 20.07
CA PRO A 305 0.58 -4.11 18.81
C PRO A 305 -0.19 -2.78 18.80
N LEU A 306 -1.44 -2.76 19.26
CA LEU A 306 -2.28 -1.56 19.30
C LEU A 306 -1.68 -0.44 20.14
N ARG A 307 -1.22 -0.76 21.36
CA ARG A 307 -0.62 0.23 22.26
C ARG A 307 0.70 0.75 21.70
N ARG A 308 1.53 -0.13 21.13
CA ARG A 308 2.77 0.28 20.45
C ARG A 308 2.50 1.15 19.24
N PHE A 309 1.48 0.84 18.44
CA PHE A 309 1.11 1.65 17.28
C PHE A 309 0.70 3.07 17.68
N ARG A 310 -0.13 3.23 18.72
CA ARG A 310 -0.50 4.56 19.24
C ARG A 310 0.69 5.33 19.77
N GLN A 311 1.55 4.66 20.54
CA GLN A 311 2.78 5.26 21.07
C GLN A 311 3.71 5.70 19.93
N LEU A 312 3.92 4.86 18.93
CA LEU A 312 4.72 5.15 17.74
C LEU A 312 4.19 6.37 16.98
N LEU A 313 2.88 6.46 16.74
CA LEU A 313 2.30 7.61 16.02
C LEU A 313 2.41 8.91 16.83
N ALA A 314 2.16 8.85 18.13
CA ALA A 314 2.31 10.00 19.01
C ALA A 314 3.78 10.46 19.09
N TRP A 315 4.72 9.52 19.13
CA TRP A 315 6.16 9.79 19.06
C TRP A 315 6.54 10.40 17.71
N ARG A 316 6.13 9.80 16.59
CA ARG A 316 6.40 10.33 15.23
C ARG A 316 5.94 11.77 15.07
N GLY A 317 4.78 12.12 15.63
CA GLY A 317 4.24 13.48 15.57
C GLY A 317 5.09 14.54 16.29
N GLN A 318 6.02 14.14 17.14
CA GLN A 318 6.94 15.05 17.86
C GLN A 318 8.19 15.40 17.05
N HIS A 319 8.44 14.70 15.93
CA HIS A 319 9.69 14.78 15.18
C HIS A 319 9.44 15.18 13.72
N PRO A 320 9.56 16.48 13.37
CA PRO A 320 9.44 16.99 12.01
C PRO A 320 10.28 16.22 10.97
N ALA A 321 11.49 15.79 11.31
CA ALA A 321 12.33 14.98 10.40
C ALA A 321 11.63 13.69 9.94
N LEU A 322 10.77 13.08 10.76
CA LEU A 322 10.06 11.85 10.40
C LEU A 322 8.80 12.11 9.57
N THR A 323 8.19 13.29 9.69
CA THR A 323 6.94 13.64 8.99
C THR A 323 7.16 14.34 7.66
N GLY A 324 8.19 15.18 7.56
CA GLY A 324 8.49 15.98 6.37
C GLY A 324 9.93 15.90 5.86
N GLY A 325 10.84 15.27 6.61
CA GLY A 325 12.26 15.28 6.28
C GLY A 325 12.67 14.37 5.11
N ASP A 326 13.82 14.69 4.55
CA ASP A 326 14.49 13.90 3.51
C ASP A 326 14.84 12.50 4.04
N ILE A 327 15.12 11.57 3.13
CA ILE A 327 15.55 10.20 3.48
C ILE A 327 16.85 9.86 2.75
N HIS A 328 17.81 9.26 3.47
CA HIS A 328 19.04 8.77 2.88
C HIS A 328 19.37 7.37 3.40
N PHE A 329 19.40 6.36 2.53
CA PHE A 329 19.68 4.99 2.94
C PHE A 329 21.17 4.73 3.15
N LEU A 330 21.45 3.86 4.11
CA LEU A 330 22.79 3.32 4.34
C LEU A 330 22.97 1.99 3.61
N ASP A 331 24.17 1.75 3.11
CA ASP A 331 24.53 0.43 2.58
C ASP A 331 24.93 -0.53 3.69
N LEU A 332 23.93 -1.20 4.26
CA LEU A 332 24.11 -2.16 5.35
C LEU A 332 23.87 -3.60 4.87
N PRO A 333 24.62 -4.58 5.39
CA PRO A 333 24.38 -5.98 5.07
C PRO A 333 23.01 -6.42 5.60
N ALA A 334 22.33 -7.27 4.81
CA ALA A 334 21.12 -7.93 5.26
C ALA A 334 21.36 -8.71 6.58
N PRO A 335 20.38 -8.76 7.49
CA PRO A 335 18.97 -8.34 7.34
C PRO A 335 18.69 -6.93 7.91
N ILE A 336 19.70 -6.06 8.00
CA ILE A 336 19.53 -4.72 8.55
C ILE A 336 19.11 -3.76 7.45
N LEU A 337 18.06 -2.99 7.72
CA LEU A 337 17.69 -1.82 6.93
C LEU A 337 18.01 -0.58 7.75
N GLY A 338 18.75 0.37 7.18
CA GLY A 338 19.10 1.59 7.88
C GLY A 338 19.02 2.80 6.97
N PHE A 339 18.56 3.92 7.50
CA PHE A 339 18.47 5.18 6.79
C PHE A 339 18.46 6.35 7.76
N GLU A 340 18.78 7.52 7.24
CA GLU A 340 18.72 8.78 7.94
C GLU A 340 17.47 9.56 7.54
N ARG A 341 16.89 10.32 8.47
CA ARG A 341 15.84 11.29 8.23
C ARG A 341 16.30 12.67 8.67
N GLN A 342 16.09 13.70 7.86
CA GLN A 342 16.59 15.04 8.15
C GLN A 342 15.61 16.15 7.77
N LEU A 343 15.38 17.11 8.67
CA LEU A 343 14.67 18.36 8.39
C LEU A 343 15.12 19.45 9.38
N ASP A 344 15.38 20.66 8.89
CA ASP A 344 15.63 21.86 9.72
C ASP A 344 16.66 21.67 10.86
N GLY A 345 17.70 20.86 10.61
CA GLY A 345 18.76 20.57 11.58
C GLY A 345 18.49 19.39 12.52
N GLU A 346 17.25 18.87 12.57
CA GLU A 346 16.95 17.59 13.21
C GLU A 346 17.44 16.45 12.30
N HIS A 347 18.29 15.58 12.83
CA HIS A 347 18.87 14.44 12.11
C HIS A 347 18.70 13.16 12.92
N ALA A 348 18.10 12.15 12.31
CA ALA A 348 17.79 10.87 12.91
C ALA A 348 18.46 9.74 12.12
N LEU A 349 19.18 8.86 12.80
CA LEU A 349 19.57 7.55 12.26
C LEU A 349 18.56 6.50 12.72
N LEU A 350 17.98 5.77 11.76
CA LEU A 350 17.01 4.70 12.02
C LEU A 350 17.59 3.37 11.55
N LEU A 351 17.54 2.35 12.41
CA LEU A 351 18.01 0.99 12.09
C LEU A 351 16.93 -0.05 12.43
N PHE A 352 16.62 -0.91 11.47
CA PHE A 352 15.63 -1.98 11.58
C PHE A 352 16.30 -3.34 11.40
N ASN A 353 16.10 -4.26 12.33
CA ASN A 353 16.49 -5.66 12.16
C ASN A 353 15.32 -6.48 11.59
N LEU A 354 15.31 -6.73 10.28
CA LEU A 354 14.22 -7.43 9.61
C LEU A 354 14.23 -8.96 9.82
N SER A 355 15.00 -9.48 10.79
CA SER A 355 15.05 -10.91 11.10
C SER A 355 14.44 -11.27 12.46
N ASN A 356 14.18 -12.57 12.65
CA ASN A 356 13.67 -13.14 13.90
C ASN A 356 14.79 -13.46 14.92
N GLN A 357 16.00 -12.98 14.70
CA GLN A 357 17.15 -13.19 15.58
C GLN A 357 17.83 -11.85 15.88
N SER A 358 18.43 -11.71 17.05
CA SER A 358 19.24 -10.53 17.35
C SER A 358 20.42 -10.41 16.37
N ARG A 359 20.77 -9.18 16.01
CA ARG A 359 21.85 -8.87 15.07
C ARG A 359 22.74 -7.77 15.63
N GLU A 360 24.04 -8.00 15.57
CA GLU A 360 25.03 -6.96 15.83
C GLU A 360 25.23 -6.12 14.57
N VAL A 361 25.21 -4.80 14.74
CA VAL A 361 25.57 -3.81 13.73
C VAL A 361 26.80 -3.08 14.22
N ARG A 362 27.76 -2.86 13.33
CA ARG A 362 28.92 -1.99 13.59
C ARG A 362 28.88 -0.81 12.64
N LEU A 363 28.75 0.39 13.19
CA LEU A 363 28.60 1.61 12.42
C LEU A 363 29.18 2.78 13.20
N ASP A 364 30.19 3.45 12.64
CA ASP A 364 30.82 4.61 13.30
C ASP A 364 29.84 5.77 13.50
N ALA A 365 28.82 5.87 12.65
CA ALA A 365 27.77 6.88 12.75
C ALA A 365 26.92 6.78 14.04
N LEU A 366 26.98 5.65 14.77
CA LEU A 366 26.34 5.47 16.08
C LEU A 366 27.03 6.29 17.19
N VAL A 367 28.32 6.60 17.03
CA VAL A 367 29.07 7.32 18.06
C VAL A 367 28.54 8.76 18.18
N GLY A 368 28.16 9.14 19.40
CA GLY A 368 27.64 10.47 19.69
C GLY A 368 26.15 10.66 19.44
N LEU A 369 25.42 9.62 19.01
CA LEU A 369 23.96 9.66 18.93
C LEU A 369 23.32 9.51 20.32
N THR A 370 22.23 10.23 20.54
CA THR A 370 21.36 9.99 21.70
C THR A 370 20.26 9.01 21.30
N GLY A 371 20.28 7.80 21.88
CA GLY A 371 19.25 6.78 21.66
C GLY A 371 17.89 7.25 22.14
N ASP A 372 16.85 6.98 21.36
CA ASP A 372 15.47 7.30 21.71
C ASP A 372 14.64 6.01 21.83
N THR A 373 13.92 5.90 22.95
CA THR A 373 13.07 4.76 23.29
C THR A 373 11.58 5.13 23.34
N GLY A 374 11.24 6.39 23.05
CA GLY A 374 9.88 6.94 23.07
C GLY A 374 8.91 6.27 22.11
N HIS A 375 9.44 5.64 21.05
CA HIS A 375 8.66 4.89 20.05
C HIS A 375 8.03 3.58 20.60
N GLY A 376 8.52 3.02 21.70
CA GLY A 376 7.90 1.87 22.39
C GLY A 376 8.11 0.47 21.77
N LEU A 377 9.04 0.35 20.81
CA LEU A 377 9.44 -0.94 20.20
C LEU A 377 10.69 -1.50 20.88
N PRO A 378 10.95 -2.82 20.77
CA PRO A 378 12.22 -3.41 21.21
C PRO A 378 13.41 -2.71 20.55
N THR A 379 14.35 -2.25 21.37
CA THR A 379 15.55 -1.52 20.93
C THR A 379 16.72 -1.88 21.86
N ALA A 380 17.90 -1.32 21.58
CA ALA A 380 19.08 -1.42 22.42
C ALA A 380 19.88 -0.12 22.35
N GLU A 381 20.70 0.14 23.37
CA GLU A 381 21.64 1.25 23.36
C GLU A 381 22.94 0.85 22.66
N PRO A 382 23.57 1.75 21.88
CA PRO A 382 24.87 1.49 21.29
C PRO A 382 25.99 1.54 22.34
N ASP A 383 26.98 0.67 22.19
CA ASP A 383 28.27 0.68 22.89
C ASP A 383 29.34 1.15 21.90
N GLY A 384 29.58 2.47 21.87
CA GLY A 384 30.40 3.12 20.87
C GLY A 384 29.87 2.85 19.45
N PRO A 385 30.66 2.21 18.55
CA PRO A 385 30.21 1.90 17.20
C PRO A 385 29.40 0.60 17.11
N ARG A 386 29.12 -0.10 18.22
CA ARG A 386 28.44 -1.40 18.22
C ARG A 386 27.01 -1.28 18.74
N LEU A 387 26.05 -1.87 18.04
CA LEU A 387 24.67 -1.97 18.49
C LEU A 387 24.17 -3.41 18.32
N THR A 388 23.63 -4.02 19.37
CA THR A 388 22.98 -5.34 19.27
C THR A 388 21.48 -5.17 19.21
N LEU A 389 20.92 -5.12 18.00
CA LEU A 389 19.48 -5.00 17.79
C LEU A 389 18.79 -6.33 18.14
N PRO A 390 17.74 -6.32 18.99
CA PRO A 390 16.89 -7.49 19.22
C PRO A 390 16.26 -8.01 17.92
N ALA A 391 15.76 -9.25 17.94
CA ALA A 391 14.88 -9.75 16.88
C ALA A 391 13.71 -8.79 16.64
N ARG A 392 13.46 -8.40 15.38
CA ARG A 392 12.48 -7.37 15.02
C ARG A 392 12.67 -6.04 15.73
N GLY A 393 13.89 -5.74 16.16
CA GLY A 393 14.25 -4.51 16.84
C GLY A 393 14.27 -3.29 15.92
N PHE A 394 14.06 -2.12 16.52
CA PHE A 394 14.07 -0.82 15.87
C PHE A 394 14.82 0.17 16.77
N TYR A 395 15.91 0.76 16.26
CA TYR A 395 16.68 1.79 16.94
C TYR A 395 16.52 3.13 16.24
N VAL A 396 16.46 4.19 17.04
CA VAL A 396 16.52 5.58 16.59
C VAL A 396 17.57 6.31 17.41
N GLY A 397 18.48 7.00 16.74
CA GLY A 397 19.49 7.85 17.37
C GLY A 397 19.45 9.25 16.78
N TRP A 398 19.39 10.27 17.64
CA TRP A 398 19.34 11.67 17.23
C TRP A 398 20.71 12.35 17.39
N ARG A 399 20.99 13.32 16.51
CA ARG A 399 22.15 14.22 16.60
C ARG A 399 21.78 15.62 17.04
#